data_AF-A0A5C5ZXU5-F1
#
_entry.id   AF-A0A5C5ZXU5-F1
#
_cell.length_a   1.000
_cell.length_b   1.000
_cell.length_c   1.000
_cell.angle_alpha   90.00
_cell.angle_beta   90.00
_cell.angle_gamma   90.00
#
_symmetry.space_group_name_H-M   'P 1'
#
loop_
_entity.id
_entity.type
_entity.pdbx_description
1 polymer ?
#
loop_
_entity_poly.entity_id
_entity_poly.type
_entity_poly.pdbx_seq_one_letter_code
_entity_poly.pdbx_strand_id
1 'polypeptide(L)'
;MMQDTLSRVVDCLAATTRYPKRLLTPDADLETDLGIDSVKLVEVIIALADEFSIAIQNEQRDASVRTVQQLADWVEGFLGAEGAPPEAAPPVATTPTPAAPPAKAPAEPVQPVARSNGHDGAQNRFDSAAPAVGRPHVSVNDGAVNGGSAPRPVAQTSGTPAWGTPPPAQNGGQTKPLAGRIALVTGSGRGVGKTIARFLAQRGATVIVNSFHSRDQGDATAEEIRAAGGSATHIWGSVANPAHVESLFEQIEATYGGLDILVCNASDGRIGSFMDLTSEDWDRAFRTNVSGHHHCAVKAARLMRARGGGSMVTLSAVGAHQYIDGLGAQGIVKASVESLTRYLACELGGFGIRVNCVSGGPVYGDLIEKFPEARAKQDYWESIIPDGQLCNPLELAETIAFLVSDAARGINGAVWMVDHGFSATADGQRARRVAPALASAPPAMV
;
A
#
# COMPACT_ATOMS: atom_id res chain seq x y z
N MET A 1 -20.80 1.52 37.33
CA MET A 1 -20.58 2.74 36.54
C MET A 1 -19.59 2.47 35.41
N MET A 2 -18.30 2.17 35.67
CA MET A 2 -17.30 1.82 34.61
C MET A 2 -17.78 0.88 33.50
N GLN A 3 -18.40 -0.25 33.86
CA GLN A 3 -18.82 -1.26 32.88
C GLN A 3 -20.08 -0.85 32.10
N ASP A 4 -20.84 0.12 32.62
CA ASP A 4 -22.02 0.70 31.97
C ASP A 4 -21.61 1.77 30.95
N THR A 5 -20.66 2.65 31.30
CA THR A 5 -20.11 3.67 30.39
C THR A 5 -19.43 3.04 29.19
N LEU A 6 -18.53 2.07 29.40
CA LEU A 6 -17.84 1.39 28.31
C LEU A 6 -18.81 0.72 27.33
N SER A 7 -19.86 0.06 27.84
CA SER A 7 -20.87 -0.57 26.99
C SER A 7 -21.62 0.45 26.14
N ARG A 8 -21.99 1.60 26.72
CA ARG A 8 -22.68 2.68 26.00
C ARG A 8 -21.77 3.37 24.98
N VAL A 9 -20.48 3.54 25.29
CA VAL A 9 -19.47 4.05 24.35
C VAL A 9 -19.31 3.09 23.17
N VAL A 10 -19.21 1.78 23.42
CA VAL A 10 -19.16 0.75 22.37
C VAL A 10 -20.41 0.80 21.49
N ASP A 11 -21.59 1.01 22.08
CA ASP A 11 -22.84 1.09 21.34
C ASP A 11 -22.92 2.35 20.46
N CYS A 12 -22.50 3.49 20.99
CA CYS A 12 -22.40 4.75 20.25
C CYS A 12 -21.36 4.66 19.10
N LEU A 13 -20.18 4.09 19.39
CA LEU A 13 -19.17 3.80 18.38
C LEU A 13 -19.72 2.90 17.28
N ALA A 14 -20.39 1.81 17.64
CA ALA A 14 -20.98 0.89 16.68
C ALA A 14 -22.03 1.57 15.79
N ALA A 15 -22.88 2.42 16.36
CA ALA A 15 -23.88 3.18 15.62
C ALA A 15 -23.25 4.19 14.65
N THR A 16 -22.25 4.95 15.11
CA THR A 16 -21.63 6.04 14.34
C THR A 16 -20.69 5.52 13.25
N THR A 17 -19.88 4.51 13.56
CA THR A 17 -18.88 3.95 12.63
C THR A 17 -19.43 2.82 11.77
N ARG A 18 -20.57 2.23 12.18
CA ARG A 18 -21.15 1.01 11.60
C ARG A 18 -20.24 -0.21 11.77
N TYR A 19 -19.35 -0.20 12.77
CA TYR A 19 -18.51 -1.34 13.10
C TYR A 19 -19.29 -2.38 13.89
N PRO A 20 -19.09 -3.68 13.60
CA PRO A 20 -19.67 -4.73 14.42
C PRO A 20 -19.04 -4.67 15.82
N LYS A 21 -19.86 -4.74 16.87
CA LYS A 21 -19.42 -4.60 18.28
C LYS A 21 -18.24 -5.51 18.65
N ARG A 22 -18.13 -6.68 18.01
CA ARG A 22 -17.02 -7.64 18.23
C ARG A 22 -15.63 -7.07 17.90
N LEU A 23 -15.54 -6.01 17.10
CA LEU A 23 -14.26 -5.36 16.75
C LEU A 23 -13.93 -4.19 17.70
N LEU A 24 -14.88 -3.73 18.49
CA LEU A 24 -14.73 -2.60 19.42
C LEU A 24 -14.29 -3.12 20.78
N THR A 25 -13.15 -3.82 20.83
CA THR A 25 -12.59 -4.29 22.09
C THR A 25 -12.02 -3.12 22.89
N PRO A 26 -11.96 -3.21 24.23
CA PRO A 26 -11.50 -2.09 25.06
C PRO A 26 -10.08 -1.61 24.73
N ASP A 27 -9.23 -2.54 24.30
CA ASP A 27 -7.83 -2.33 23.90
C ASP A 27 -7.66 -1.91 22.44
N ALA A 28 -8.72 -1.95 21.61
CA ALA A 28 -8.63 -1.58 20.21
C ALA A 28 -8.20 -0.11 20.05
N ASP A 29 -7.13 0.11 19.30
CA ASP A 29 -6.66 1.45 18.95
C ASP A 29 -7.60 2.07 17.90
N LEU A 30 -8.08 3.28 18.18
CA LEU A 30 -9.03 4.03 17.37
C LEU A 30 -8.49 4.26 15.96
N GLU A 31 -7.20 4.57 15.81
CA GLU A 31 -6.60 4.86 14.52
C GLU A 31 -6.04 3.58 13.87
N THR A 32 -5.17 2.85 14.56
CA THR A 32 -4.44 1.75 13.92
C THR A 32 -5.27 0.49 13.73
N ASP A 33 -6.18 0.20 14.65
CA ASP A 33 -7.04 -0.98 14.56
C ASP A 33 -8.38 -0.63 13.92
N LEU A 34 -8.97 0.50 14.29
CA LEU A 34 -10.32 0.87 13.87
C LEU A 34 -10.37 1.89 12.73
N GLY A 35 -9.24 2.49 12.33
CA GLY A 35 -9.17 3.41 11.18
C GLY A 35 -9.99 4.69 11.38
N ILE A 36 -10.32 5.02 12.63
CA ILE A 36 -11.02 6.24 13.03
C ILE A 36 -9.97 7.35 13.05
N ASP A 37 -9.88 8.08 11.93
CA ASP A 37 -9.01 9.24 11.82
C ASP A 37 -9.54 10.43 12.65
N SER A 38 -8.76 11.52 12.67
CA SER A 38 -9.13 12.72 13.42
C SER A 38 -10.45 13.33 12.97
N VAL A 39 -10.87 13.14 11.70
CA VAL A 39 -12.14 13.67 11.18
C VAL A 39 -13.30 12.81 11.68
N LYS A 40 -13.20 11.49 11.53
CA LYS A 40 -14.25 10.56 11.96
C LYS A 40 -14.41 10.55 13.48
N LEU A 41 -13.32 10.78 14.21
CA LEU A 41 -13.37 10.89 15.66
C LEU A 41 -14.19 12.09 16.14
N VAL A 42 -14.21 13.20 15.39
CA VAL A 42 -15.08 14.34 15.74
C VAL A 42 -16.55 13.94 15.69
N GLU A 43 -16.96 13.18 14.69
CA GLU A 43 -18.34 12.66 14.61
C GLU A 43 -18.67 11.75 15.80
N VAL A 44 -17.73 10.87 16.18
CA VAL A 44 -17.88 10.00 17.35
C VAL A 44 -18.02 10.82 18.62
N ILE A 45 -17.19 11.86 18.81
CA ILE A 45 -17.24 12.72 19.99
C ILE A 45 -18.59 13.45 20.07
N ILE A 46 -19.11 13.95 18.95
CA ILE A 46 -20.44 14.60 18.90
C ILE A 46 -21.53 13.61 19.29
N ALA A 47 -21.52 12.40 18.73
CA ALA A 47 -22.50 11.38 19.04
C ALA A 47 -22.44 10.95 20.52
N LEU A 48 -21.24 10.89 21.10
CA LEU A 48 -21.05 10.63 22.53
C LEU A 48 -21.55 11.80 23.40
N ALA A 49 -21.30 13.04 22.98
CA ALA A 49 -21.78 14.23 23.68
C ALA A 49 -23.31 14.22 23.81
N ASP A 50 -24.00 13.90 22.72
CA ASP A 50 -25.46 13.78 22.69
C ASP A 50 -25.95 12.60 23.54
N GLU A 51 -25.34 11.41 23.41
CA GLU A 51 -25.71 10.19 24.15
C GLU A 51 -25.55 10.34 25.67
N PHE A 52 -24.51 11.04 26.12
CA PHE A 52 -24.21 11.24 27.53
C PHE A 52 -24.71 12.60 28.08
N SER A 53 -25.34 13.43 27.23
CA SER A 53 -25.79 14.78 27.59
C SER A 53 -24.68 15.65 28.20
N ILE A 54 -23.45 15.48 27.71
CA ILE A 54 -22.26 16.19 28.18
C ILE A 54 -21.92 17.35 27.24
N ALA A 55 -21.61 18.51 27.81
CA ALA A 55 -21.17 19.68 27.04
C ALA A 55 -19.68 19.55 26.70
N ILE A 56 -19.35 18.83 25.62
CA ILE A 56 -17.98 18.73 25.11
C ILE A 56 -17.71 19.87 24.12
N GLN A 57 -16.68 20.66 24.37
CA GLN A 57 -16.09 21.55 23.36
C GLN A 57 -14.99 20.80 22.60
N ASN A 58 -14.90 20.97 21.27
CA ASN A 58 -13.94 20.25 20.41
C ASN A 58 -12.47 20.36 20.86
N GLU A 59 -12.11 21.42 21.57
CA GLU A 59 -10.76 21.69 22.08
C GLU A 59 -10.42 20.87 23.35
N GLN A 60 -11.41 20.25 24.00
CA GLN A 60 -11.24 19.51 25.26
C GLN A 60 -10.87 18.03 25.06
N ARG A 61 -10.62 17.59 23.82
CA ARG A 61 -10.13 16.24 23.58
C ARG A 61 -8.69 16.11 24.08
N ASP A 62 -8.46 15.15 24.95
CA ASP A 62 -7.11 14.73 25.30
C ASP A 62 -6.50 13.94 24.12
N ALA A 63 -5.39 14.44 23.58
CA ALA A 63 -4.62 13.78 22.51
C ALA A 63 -4.04 12.41 22.92
N SER A 64 -4.05 12.10 24.23
CA SER A 64 -3.65 10.81 24.78
C SER A 64 -4.69 9.69 24.56
N VAL A 65 -5.95 10.03 24.24
CA VAL A 65 -7.02 9.06 23.99
C VAL A 65 -6.79 8.35 22.65
N ARG A 66 -6.37 7.09 22.74
CA ARG A 66 -6.05 6.23 21.59
C ARG A 66 -6.86 4.94 21.56
N THR A 67 -7.36 4.44 22.68
CA THR A 67 -8.15 3.19 22.70
C THR A 67 -9.63 3.42 23.03
N VAL A 68 -10.47 2.42 22.75
CA VAL A 68 -11.89 2.44 23.14
C VAL A 68 -12.05 2.59 24.66
N GLN A 69 -11.20 1.94 25.46
CA GLN A 69 -11.22 2.09 26.93
C GLN A 69 -10.86 3.50 27.36
N GLN A 70 -9.79 4.08 26.79
CA GLN A 70 -9.39 5.46 27.13
C GLN A 70 -10.46 6.48 26.73
N LEU A 71 -11.18 6.21 25.64
CA LEU A 71 -12.31 7.05 25.24
C LEU A 71 -13.45 6.96 26.26
N ALA A 72 -13.73 5.76 26.78
CA ALA A 72 -14.70 5.58 27.85
C ALA A 72 -14.27 6.28 29.16
N ASP A 73 -13.01 6.11 29.57
CA ASP A 73 -12.45 6.76 30.76
C ASP A 73 -12.51 8.29 30.64
N TRP A 74 -12.26 8.82 29.44
CA TRP A 74 -12.37 10.25 29.15
C TRP A 74 -13.82 10.76 29.28
N VAL A 75 -14.81 10.02 28.77
CA VAL A 75 -16.24 10.33 28.95
C VAL A 75 -16.63 10.31 30.44
N GLU A 76 -16.12 9.34 31.21
CA GLU A 76 -16.39 9.28 32.66
C GLU A 76 -15.87 10.49 33.42
N GLY A 77 -14.76 11.08 32.98
CA GLY A 77 -14.22 12.32 33.56
C GLY A 77 -15.24 13.46 33.57
N PHE A 78 -16.15 13.52 32.60
CA PHE A 78 -17.22 14.52 32.54
C PHE A 78 -18.42 14.14 33.40
N LEU A 79 -18.79 12.85 33.44
CA LEU A 79 -19.90 12.36 34.25
C LEU A 79 -19.62 12.46 35.75
N GLY A 80 -18.36 12.32 36.17
CA GLY A 80 -17.93 12.51 37.56
C GLY A 80 -17.88 13.97 38.02
N ALA A 81 -18.02 14.93 37.11
CA ALA A 81 -17.98 16.37 37.41
C ALA A 81 -19.35 16.96 37.79
N GLU A 82 -20.45 16.23 37.58
CA GLU A 82 -21.79 16.63 38.06
C GLU A 82 -21.93 16.40 39.57
N GLY A 83 -21.36 17.31 40.37
CA GLY A 83 -21.48 17.24 41.83
C GLY A 83 -20.98 18.43 42.65
N ALA A 84 -20.47 19.52 42.05
CA ALA A 84 -20.03 20.69 42.79
C ALA A 84 -20.68 21.98 42.24
N PRO A 85 -21.24 22.86 43.09
CA PRO A 85 -21.70 24.17 42.63
C PRO A 85 -20.52 24.99 42.09
N PRO A 86 -20.75 25.94 41.16
CA PRO A 86 -19.68 26.73 40.59
C PRO A 86 -19.05 27.58 41.68
N GLU A 87 -17.88 27.15 42.17
CA GLU A 87 -17.05 27.98 43.04
C GLU A 87 -16.56 29.17 42.20
N ALA A 88 -16.86 30.37 42.69
CA ALA A 88 -16.52 31.61 42.04
C ALA A 88 -15.03 31.66 41.71
N ALA A 89 -14.73 32.00 40.47
CA ALA A 89 -13.37 32.13 39.96
C ALA A 89 -12.51 33.01 40.89
N PRO A 90 -11.33 32.53 41.34
CA PRO A 90 -10.36 33.42 41.97
C PRO A 90 -9.82 34.40 40.92
N PRO A 91 -9.48 35.64 41.31
CA PRO A 91 -9.00 36.64 40.38
C PRO A 91 -7.73 36.17 39.69
N VAL A 92 -7.67 36.40 38.38
CA VAL A 92 -6.52 36.16 37.51
C VAL A 92 -5.28 36.84 38.12
N ALA A 93 -4.37 36.03 38.67
CA ALA A 93 -3.03 36.47 38.96
C ALA A 93 -2.29 36.61 37.62
N THR A 94 -1.99 37.85 37.24
CA THR A 94 -1.12 38.17 36.11
C THR A 94 0.25 37.54 36.33
N THR A 95 0.56 36.49 35.58
CA THR A 95 1.93 36.01 35.42
C THR A 95 2.73 37.01 34.59
N PRO A 96 3.94 37.40 35.02
CA PRO A 96 4.79 38.27 34.22
C PRO A 96 5.31 37.53 32.98
N THR A 97 5.30 38.24 31.86
CA THR A 97 5.91 37.89 30.58
C THR A 97 7.30 37.28 30.76
N PRO A 98 7.61 36.10 30.18
CA PRO A 98 8.98 35.61 30.10
C PRO A 98 9.80 36.57 29.20
N ALA A 99 10.90 37.08 29.75
CA ALA A 99 11.84 37.90 29.02
C ALA A 99 12.41 37.15 27.81
N ALA A 100 12.53 37.86 26.70
CA ALA A 100 13.12 37.37 25.46
C ALA A 100 14.55 36.84 25.67
N PRO A 101 14.95 35.74 25.00
CA PRO A 101 16.33 35.27 25.03
C PRO A 101 17.26 36.25 24.30
N PRO A 102 18.53 36.39 24.72
CA PRO A 102 19.47 37.33 24.12
C PRO A 102 19.78 36.96 22.66
N ALA A 103 19.87 38.01 21.83
CA ALA A 103 20.22 37.92 20.42
C ALA A 103 21.60 37.24 20.23
N LYS A 104 21.64 36.23 19.35
CA LYS A 104 22.88 35.66 18.83
C LYS A 104 23.62 36.73 18.01
N ALA A 105 24.91 36.88 18.31
CA ALA A 105 25.85 37.69 17.54
C ALA A 105 25.91 37.23 16.06
N PRO A 106 26.16 38.15 15.11
CA PRO A 106 26.20 37.82 13.70
C PRO A 106 27.37 36.88 13.37
N ALA A 107 27.07 35.83 12.60
CA ALA A 107 28.07 34.92 12.05
C ALA A 107 28.90 35.64 10.98
N GLU A 108 30.22 35.55 11.08
CA GLU A 108 31.16 36.00 10.06
C GLU A 108 30.98 35.22 8.74
N PRO A 109 31.20 35.86 7.58
CA PRO A 109 31.02 35.22 6.28
C PRO A 109 32.11 34.16 6.04
N VAL A 110 31.68 32.91 5.89
CA VAL A 110 32.54 31.80 5.46
C VAL A 110 32.87 31.97 3.97
N GLN A 111 34.15 32.21 3.68
CA GLN A 111 34.65 32.26 2.31
C GLN A 111 34.68 30.86 1.64
N PRO A 112 34.50 30.78 0.31
CA PRO A 112 34.47 29.50 -0.39
C PRO A 112 35.89 28.91 -0.49
N VAL A 113 36.10 27.73 0.08
CA VAL A 113 37.35 26.99 -0.09
C VAL A 113 37.32 26.30 -1.45
N ALA A 114 38.20 26.77 -2.34
CA ALA A 114 38.45 26.21 -3.66
C ALA A 114 38.91 24.74 -3.56
N ARG A 115 38.33 23.87 -4.40
CA ARG A 115 38.86 22.53 -4.64
C ARG A 115 40.15 22.63 -5.44
N SER A 116 41.28 22.25 -4.87
CA SER A 116 42.52 22.01 -5.61
C SER A 116 42.74 20.51 -5.82
N ASN A 117 42.87 20.12 -7.08
CA ASN A 117 43.41 18.81 -7.49
C ASN A 117 44.94 18.76 -7.31
N GLY A 118 45.45 17.63 -6.83
CA GLY A 118 46.87 17.20 -6.84
C GLY A 118 46.98 15.97 -5.94
N HIS A 119 47.16 14.73 -6.42
CA HIS A 119 48.36 14.10 -7.00
C HIS A 119 49.66 14.29 -6.20
N ASP A 120 50.27 13.12 -5.89
CA ASP A 120 51.54 12.81 -5.21
C ASP A 120 51.51 12.97 -3.67
N GLY A 121 51.98 12.05 -2.82
CA GLY A 121 52.88 10.89 -2.93
C GLY A 121 53.62 10.78 -1.57
N ALA A 122 54.00 9.56 -1.15
CA ALA A 122 54.77 9.17 0.07
C ALA A 122 53.92 8.69 1.28
N GLN A 123 53.87 7.38 1.57
CA GLN A 123 54.84 6.54 2.31
C GLN A 123 54.85 6.74 3.84
N ASN A 124 54.33 5.75 4.58
CA ASN A 124 54.96 5.08 5.72
C ASN A 124 54.08 3.91 6.20
N ARG A 125 54.52 2.67 5.97
CA ARG A 125 55.21 1.75 6.92
C ARG A 125 54.31 1.20 8.02
N PHE A 126 53.96 -0.08 7.89
CA PHE A 126 53.79 -0.98 9.02
C PHE A 126 54.61 -2.24 8.78
N ASP A 127 55.60 -2.43 9.64
CA ASP A 127 56.48 -3.59 9.70
C ASP A 127 55.77 -4.82 10.30
N SER A 128 56.25 -5.96 9.84
CA SER A 128 55.86 -7.34 10.11
C SER A 128 56.19 -7.86 11.52
N ALA A 129 55.36 -8.77 12.05
CA ALA A 129 55.80 -10.05 12.65
C ALA A 129 54.60 -10.98 12.98
N ALA A 130 54.66 -12.21 12.49
CA ALA A 130 53.75 -13.32 12.81
C ALA A 130 54.22 -14.06 14.10
N PRO A 131 53.37 -14.95 14.66
CA PRO A 131 53.68 -16.37 14.49
C PRO A 131 52.46 -17.28 14.22
N ALA A 132 52.77 -18.45 13.65
CA ALA A 132 51.85 -19.50 13.22
C ALA A 132 51.57 -20.53 14.32
N VAL A 133 50.32 -21.02 14.41
CA VAL A 133 49.99 -22.31 15.04
C VAL A 133 48.82 -23.00 14.31
N GLY A 134 49.13 -24.13 13.67
CA GLY A 134 48.37 -25.40 13.67
C GLY A 134 46.91 -25.46 13.18
N ARG A 135 46.71 -26.02 11.98
CA ARG A 135 45.44 -26.62 11.52
C ARG A 135 45.29 -28.05 12.09
N PRO A 136 44.09 -28.49 12.53
CA PRO A 136 43.80 -29.90 12.61
C PRO A 136 43.12 -30.40 11.32
N HIS A 137 43.65 -31.52 10.82
CA HIS A 137 43.04 -32.40 9.84
C HIS A 137 41.78 -33.04 10.43
N VAL A 138 40.69 -33.13 9.66
CA VAL A 138 39.62 -34.12 9.88
C VAL A 138 39.39 -34.88 8.58
N SER A 139 39.50 -36.20 8.70
CA SER A 139 39.39 -37.22 7.66
C SER A 139 38.01 -37.23 6.99
N VAL A 140 37.99 -37.32 5.67
CA VAL A 140 36.79 -37.71 4.92
C VAL A 140 36.57 -39.20 5.18
N ASN A 141 35.35 -39.55 5.61
CA ASN A 141 34.95 -40.94 5.84
C ASN A 141 33.95 -41.33 4.74
N ASP A 142 34.34 -42.26 3.88
CA ASP A 142 33.46 -42.92 2.92
C ASP A 142 32.51 -43.86 3.67
N GLY A 143 31.25 -43.48 3.76
CA GLY A 143 30.20 -44.22 4.45
C GLY A 143 28.85 -44.10 3.75
N ALA A 144 28.53 -45.12 2.96
CA ALA A 144 27.27 -45.45 2.29
C ALA A 144 26.00 -44.67 2.71
N VAL A 145 25.44 -43.90 1.76
CA VAL A 145 24.06 -43.40 1.82
C VAL A 145 23.19 -44.33 0.98
N ASN A 146 22.49 -45.25 1.65
CA ASN A 146 21.41 -46.05 1.05
C ASN A 146 20.08 -45.42 1.49
N GLY A 147 19.39 -44.77 0.56
CA GLY A 147 18.12 -44.07 0.82
C GLY A 147 17.52 -43.58 -0.49
N GLY A 148 17.09 -44.52 -1.33
CA GLY A 148 16.50 -44.23 -2.63
C GLY A 148 15.18 -43.47 -2.52
N SER A 149 15.12 -42.30 -3.15
CA SER A 149 13.90 -41.76 -3.74
C SER A 149 14.17 -41.63 -5.23
N ALA A 150 13.62 -42.55 -6.02
CA ALA A 150 13.75 -42.56 -7.46
C ALA A 150 13.20 -41.24 -8.05
N PRO A 151 13.86 -40.64 -9.05
CA PRO A 151 13.27 -39.53 -9.78
C PRO A 151 11.99 -40.01 -10.47
N ARG A 152 10.88 -39.26 -10.29
CA ARG A 152 9.63 -39.50 -11.02
C ARG A 152 9.94 -39.49 -12.53
N PRO A 153 9.38 -40.42 -13.33
CA PRO A 153 9.62 -40.43 -14.76
C PRO A 153 9.01 -39.16 -15.36
N VAL A 154 9.86 -38.34 -15.98
CA VAL A 154 9.43 -37.30 -16.91
C VAL A 154 8.77 -38.05 -18.06
N ALA A 155 7.45 -37.89 -18.21
CA ALA A 155 6.75 -38.40 -19.39
C ALA A 155 7.43 -37.76 -20.61
N GLN A 156 8.17 -38.56 -21.39
CA GLN A 156 8.66 -38.16 -22.69
C GLN A 156 7.44 -38.03 -23.60
N THR A 157 6.82 -36.86 -23.63
CA THR A 157 5.94 -36.48 -24.72
C THR A 157 6.85 -36.13 -25.90
N SER A 158 7.11 -37.11 -26.76
CA SER A 158 7.64 -36.89 -28.10
C SER A 158 6.58 -36.18 -28.94
N GLY A 159 6.42 -34.89 -28.70
CA GLY A 159 5.62 -33.99 -29.49
C GLY A 159 6.17 -32.60 -29.30
N THR A 160 6.74 -32.03 -30.36
CA THR A 160 6.94 -30.58 -30.45
C THR A 160 5.62 -29.92 -30.05
N PRO A 161 5.58 -28.95 -29.11
CA PRO A 161 4.35 -28.22 -28.88
C PRO A 161 4.03 -27.52 -30.19
N ALA A 162 3.00 -28.01 -30.88
CA ALA A 162 2.43 -27.28 -31.99
C ALA A 162 2.05 -25.92 -31.41
N TRP A 163 2.68 -24.86 -31.90
CA TRP A 163 2.22 -23.50 -31.67
C TRP A 163 0.81 -23.44 -32.26
N GLY A 164 -0.18 -23.77 -31.44
CA GLY A 164 -1.56 -23.88 -31.87
C GLY A 164 -1.95 -22.56 -32.50
N THR A 165 -2.55 -22.64 -33.68
CA THR A 165 -3.27 -21.49 -34.26
C THR A 165 -4.14 -20.88 -33.16
N PRO A 166 -4.07 -19.55 -32.94
CA PRO A 166 -4.94 -18.91 -31.96
C PRO A 166 -6.38 -19.36 -32.22
N PRO A 167 -7.14 -19.72 -31.17
CA PRO A 167 -8.51 -20.18 -31.35
C PRO A 167 -9.25 -19.14 -32.21
N PRO A 168 -10.10 -19.57 -33.15
CA PRO A 168 -10.82 -18.65 -34.00
C PRO A 168 -11.52 -17.62 -33.11
N ALA A 169 -11.37 -16.34 -33.46
CA ALA A 169 -12.03 -15.25 -32.76
C ALA A 169 -13.51 -15.62 -32.62
N GLN A 170 -13.96 -15.84 -31.39
CA GLN A 170 -15.36 -16.16 -31.14
C GLN A 170 -16.18 -14.91 -31.47
N ASN A 171 -16.65 -14.84 -32.71
CA ASN A 171 -17.75 -13.97 -33.10
C ASN A 171 -19.02 -14.54 -32.43
N GLY A 172 -19.33 -14.08 -31.22
CA GLY A 172 -20.51 -14.56 -30.51
C GLY A 172 -20.88 -13.69 -29.30
N GLY A 173 -21.59 -12.58 -29.55
CA GLY A 173 -22.15 -11.68 -28.53
C GLY A 173 -21.08 -10.92 -27.74
N GLN A 174 -21.23 -9.60 -27.57
CA GLN A 174 -20.31 -8.80 -26.76
C GLN A 174 -20.42 -9.18 -25.27
N THR A 175 -19.83 -10.31 -24.87
CA THR A 175 -19.62 -10.63 -23.46
C THR A 175 -18.40 -9.85 -23.00
N LYS A 176 -18.57 -9.04 -21.95
CA LYS A 176 -17.48 -8.21 -21.42
C LYS A 176 -16.32 -9.11 -20.98
N PRO A 177 -15.03 -8.71 -21.14
CA PRO A 177 -13.88 -9.61 -20.96
C PRO A 177 -13.74 -10.29 -19.59
N LEU A 178 -14.32 -9.72 -18.54
CA LEU A 178 -14.31 -10.23 -17.17
C LEU A 178 -15.71 -10.62 -16.68
N ALA A 179 -16.67 -10.80 -17.58
CA ALA A 179 -18.03 -11.22 -17.23
C ALA A 179 -18.01 -12.51 -16.39
N GLY A 180 -18.73 -12.50 -15.27
CA GLY A 180 -18.83 -13.64 -14.36
C GLY A 180 -17.62 -13.84 -13.43
N ARG A 181 -16.59 -12.99 -13.51
CA ARG A 181 -15.45 -13.01 -12.58
C ARG A 181 -15.75 -12.20 -11.32
N ILE A 182 -15.30 -12.68 -10.16
CA ILE A 182 -15.43 -12.01 -8.87
C ILE A 182 -14.07 -11.46 -8.46
N ALA A 183 -13.98 -10.15 -8.25
CA ALA A 183 -12.73 -9.43 -8.04
C ALA A 183 -12.72 -8.65 -6.72
N LEU A 184 -11.74 -8.91 -5.86
CA LEU A 184 -11.44 -8.09 -4.68
C LEU A 184 -10.34 -7.08 -5.01
N VAL A 185 -10.58 -5.79 -4.75
CA VAL A 185 -9.56 -4.75 -4.84
C VAL A 185 -9.35 -4.15 -3.46
N THR A 186 -8.17 -4.33 -2.87
CA THR A 186 -7.88 -3.80 -1.53
C THR A 186 -7.58 -2.31 -1.58
N GLY A 187 -8.04 -1.55 -0.58
CA GLY A 187 -7.82 -0.08 -0.54
C GLY A 187 -8.44 0.66 -1.71
N SER A 188 -9.60 0.24 -2.18
CA SER A 188 -10.28 0.74 -3.38
C SER A 188 -11.39 1.77 -3.11
N GLY A 189 -11.44 2.37 -1.91
CA GLY A 189 -12.39 3.44 -1.61
C GLY A 189 -12.08 4.78 -2.30
N ARG A 190 -10.83 5.00 -2.74
CA ARG A 190 -10.38 6.22 -3.42
C ARG A 190 -9.17 5.98 -4.33
N GLY A 191 -8.73 7.04 -5.03
CA GLY A 191 -7.49 7.08 -5.80
C GLY A 191 -7.35 5.96 -6.85
N VAL A 192 -6.14 5.39 -6.93
CA VAL A 192 -5.79 4.32 -7.89
C VAL A 192 -6.66 3.08 -7.70
N GLY A 193 -6.88 2.65 -6.45
CA GLY A 193 -7.71 1.48 -6.16
C GLY A 193 -9.16 1.64 -6.64
N LYS A 194 -9.75 2.83 -6.45
CA LYS A 194 -11.09 3.16 -6.97
C LYS A 194 -11.14 3.09 -8.50
N THR A 195 -10.11 3.62 -9.17
CA THR A 195 -10.00 3.59 -10.63
C THR A 195 -9.94 2.15 -11.13
N ILE A 196 -9.12 1.30 -10.50
CA ILE A 196 -9.03 -0.13 -10.82
C ILE A 196 -10.38 -0.82 -10.63
N ALA A 197 -11.02 -0.62 -9.47
CA ALA A 197 -12.32 -1.22 -9.16
C ALA A 197 -13.39 -0.85 -10.20
N ARG A 198 -13.50 0.43 -10.54
CA ARG A 198 -14.43 0.91 -11.58
C ARG A 198 -14.12 0.29 -12.95
N PHE A 199 -12.85 0.21 -13.31
CA PHE A 199 -12.46 -0.33 -14.61
C PHE A 199 -12.72 -1.83 -14.74
N LEU A 200 -12.44 -2.62 -13.70
CA LEU A 200 -12.77 -4.05 -13.69
C LEU A 200 -14.28 -4.30 -13.79
N ALA A 201 -15.09 -3.48 -13.11
CA ALA A 201 -16.55 -3.54 -13.20
C ALA A 201 -17.07 -3.16 -14.61
N GLN A 202 -16.49 -2.14 -15.24
CA GLN A 202 -16.79 -1.79 -16.64
C GLN A 202 -16.50 -2.96 -17.59
N ARG A 203 -15.45 -3.74 -17.30
CA ARG A 203 -15.08 -4.97 -18.01
C ARG A 203 -15.90 -6.21 -17.60
N GLY A 204 -16.90 -6.05 -16.73
CA GLY A 204 -17.92 -7.07 -16.42
C GLY A 204 -17.69 -7.88 -15.15
N ALA A 205 -16.64 -7.59 -14.38
CA ALA A 205 -16.42 -8.25 -13.11
C ALA A 205 -17.45 -7.79 -12.05
N THR A 206 -17.81 -8.69 -11.14
CA THR A 206 -18.41 -8.33 -9.84
C THR A 206 -17.29 -7.90 -8.90
N VAL A 207 -17.33 -6.66 -8.43
CA VAL A 207 -16.23 -6.05 -7.69
C VAL A 207 -16.53 -5.91 -6.20
N ILE A 208 -15.71 -6.52 -5.37
CA ILE A 208 -15.66 -6.28 -3.93
C ILE A 208 -14.70 -5.12 -3.70
N VAL A 209 -15.27 -3.98 -3.33
CA VAL A 209 -14.54 -2.80 -2.89
C VAL A 209 -14.11 -3.02 -1.45
N ASN A 210 -12.84 -2.76 -1.11
CA ASN A 210 -12.38 -2.76 0.27
C ASN A 210 -11.80 -1.41 0.68
N SER A 211 -12.14 -0.95 1.89
CA SER A 211 -11.57 0.26 2.49
C SER A 211 -11.39 0.10 4.00
N PHE A 212 -10.54 0.94 4.59
CA PHE A 212 -10.27 0.93 6.03
C PHE A 212 -10.55 2.30 6.66
N HIS A 213 -9.79 3.33 6.30
CA HIS A 213 -9.91 4.66 6.93
C HIS A 213 -11.24 5.38 6.68
N SER A 214 -11.98 5.04 5.62
CA SER A 214 -13.27 5.66 5.36
C SER A 214 -14.25 4.66 4.75
N ARG A 215 -15.18 4.21 5.58
CA ARG A 215 -16.28 3.34 5.16
C ARG A 215 -17.16 4.03 4.10
N ASP A 216 -17.37 5.33 4.26
CA ASP A 216 -18.22 6.15 3.39
C ASP A 216 -17.63 6.27 1.97
N GLN A 217 -16.30 6.43 1.84
CA GLN A 217 -15.63 6.41 0.53
C GLN A 217 -15.74 5.02 -0.15
N GLY A 218 -15.64 3.94 0.63
CA GLY A 218 -15.87 2.59 0.14
C GLY A 218 -17.30 2.38 -0.37
N ASP A 219 -18.30 2.79 0.41
CA ASP A 219 -19.71 2.73 0.03
C ASP A 219 -19.99 3.57 -1.23
N ALA A 220 -19.47 4.80 -1.28
CA ALA A 220 -19.61 5.68 -2.43
C ALA A 220 -19.00 5.08 -3.70
N THR A 221 -17.84 4.44 -3.61
CA THR A 221 -17.23 3.75 -4.76
C THR A 221 -18.08 2.59 -5.25
N ALA A 222 -18.62 1.77 -4.35
CA ALA A 222 -19.52 0.68 -4.74
C ALA A 222 -20.82 1.23 -5.38
N GLU A 223 -21.36 2.34 -4.87
CA GLU A 223 -22.52 3.01 -5.46
C GLU A 223 -22.22 3.54 -6.87
N GLU A 224 -21.11 4.23 -7.07
CA GLU A 224 -20.72 4.72 -8.40
C GLU A 224 -20.61 3.58 -9.43
N ILE A 225 -20.08 2.42 -9.02
CA ILE A 225 -20.00 1.24 -9.88
C ILE A 225 -21.41 0.74 -10.23
N ARG A 226 -22.31 0.63 -9.26
CA ARG A 226 -23.69 0.19 -9.48
C ARG A 226 -24.48 1.16 -10.34
N ALA A 227 -24.34 2.47 -10.10
CA ALA A 227 -24.96 3.53 -10.88
C ALA A 227 -24.47 3.54 -12.35
N ALA A 228 -23.24 3.11 -12.60
CA ALA A 228 -22.69 2.91 -13.95
C ALA A 228 -23.10 1.57 -14.60
N GLY A 229 -24.00 0.79 -13.98
CA GLY A 229 -24.48 -0.50 -14.48
C GLY A 229 -23.53 -1.67 -14.22
N GLY A 230 -22.54 -1.51 -13.33
CA GLY A 230 -21.67 -2.58 -12.85
C GLY A 230 -22.24 -3.30 -11.62
N SER A 231 -21.52 -4.31 -11.14
CA SER A 231 -21.85 -5.04 -9.92
C SER A 231 -20.76 -4.79 -8.88
N ALA A 232 -21.13 -4.28 -7.71
CA ALA A 232 -20.19 -4.08 -6.62
C ALA A 232 -20.84 -4.14 -5.23
N THR A 233 -20.05 -4.59 -4.26
CA THR A 233 -20.33 -4.46 -2.82
C THR A 233 -19.11 -3.90 -2.11
N HIS A 234 -19.33 -3.19 -1.02
CA HIS A 234 -18.24 -2.74 -0.16
C HIS A 234 -18.10 -3.63 1.08
N ILE A 235 -16.87 -4.04 1.40
CA ILE A 235 -16.52 -4.70 2.65
C ILE A 235 -15.39 -3.92 3.33
N TRP A 236 -15.68 -3.41 4.52
CA TRP A 236 -14.72 -2.68 5.34
C TRP A 236 -13.72 -3.63 6.01
N GLY A 237 -12.47 -3.20 6.13
CA GLY A 237 -11.45 -3.89 6.92
C GLY A 237 -10.02 -3.51 6.52
N SER A 238 -9.12 -3.49 7.51
CA SER A 238 -7.68 -3.27 7.29
C SER A 238 -6.99 -4.55 6.85
N VAL A 239 -6.22 -4.49 5.77
CA VAL A 239 -5.34 -5.62 5.38
C VAL A 239 -4.16 -5.81 6.33
N ALA A 240 -3.83 -4.80 7.14
CA ALA A 240 -2.78 -4.88 8.15
C ALA A 240 -3.23 -5.64 9.42
N ASN A 241 -4.53 -5.88 9.59
CA ASN A 241 -5.10 -6.59 10.72
C ASN A 241 -5.57 -8.00 10.30
N PRO A 242 -4.94 -9.09 10.78
CA PRO A 242 -5.31 -10.46 10.41
C PRO A 242 -6.77 -10.84 10.69
N ALA A 243 -7.37 -10.33 11.77
CA ALA A 243 -8.78 -10.60 12.10
C ALA A 243 -9.73 -9.93 11.10
N HIS A 244 -9.39 -8.73 10.64
CA HIS A 244 -10.11 -8.05 9.57
C HIS A 244 -9.99 -8.80 8.24
N VAL A 245 -8.80 -9.31 7.92
CA VAL A 245 -8.60 -10.16 6.73
C VAL A 245 -9.45 -11.43 6.82
N GLU A 246 -9.49 -12.10 7.97
CA GLU A 246 -10.37 -13.26 8.16
C GLU A 246 -11.83 -12.91 7.87
N SER A 247 -12.35 -11.89 8.57
CA SER A 247 -13.75 -11.45 8.43
C SER A 247 -14.07 -10.98 7.00
N LEU A 248 -13.12 -10.37 6.29
CA LEU A 248 -13.27 -9.95 4.90
C LEU A 248 -13.49 -11.17 4.00
N PHE A 249 -12.65 -12.18 4.11
CA PHE A 249 -12.73 -13.37 3.24
C PHE A 249 -13.88 -14.31 3.60
N GLU A 250 -14.27 -14.40 4.88
CA GLU A 250 -15.49 -15.11 5.30
C GLU A 250 -16.74 -14.51 4.65
N GLN A 251 -16.85 -13.17 4.61
CA GLN A 251 -17.96 -12.49 3.93
C GLN A 251 -17.96 -12.72 2.43
N ILE A 252 -16.78 -12.76 1.80
CA ILE A 252 -16.65 -13.06 0.37
C ILE A 252 -17.13 -14.49 0.08
N GLU A 253 -16.68 -15.46 0.86
CA GLU A 253 -17.11 -16.85 0.72
C GLU A 253 -18.61 -17.00 0.93
N ALA A 254 -19.17 -16.39 1.98
CA ALA A 254 -20.60 -16.46 2.28
C ALA A 254 -21.47 -15.81 1.20
N THR A 255 -21.01 -14.70 0.60
CA THR A 255 -21.81 -13.94 -0.38
C THR A 255 -21.65 -14.47 -1.81
N TYR A 256 -20.44 -14.88 -2.17
CA TYR A 256 -20.07 -15.16 -3.57
C TYR A 256 -19.65 -16.61 -3.82
N GLY A 257 -19.41 -17.40 -2.78
CA GLY A 257 -18.94 -18.78 -2.86
C GLY A 257 -17.51 -18.94 -3.37
N GLY A 258 -16.79 -17.84 -3.66
CA GLY A 258 -15.38 -17.87 -4.02
C GLY A 258 -14.88 -16.56 -4.62
N LEU A 259 -13.66 -16.59 -5.17
CA LEU A 259 -12.96 -15.42 -5.71
C LEU A 259 -12.17 -15.82 -6.95
N ASP A 260 -12.18 -14.99 -8.01
CA ASP A 260 -11.41 -15.23 -9.24
C ASP A 260 -10.21 -14.30 -9.36
N ILE A 261 -10.33 -13.06 -8.85
CA ILE A 261 -9.34 -12.00 -9.00
C ILE A 261 -9.04 -11.35 -7.64
N LEU A 262 -7.76 -11.21 -7.31
CA LEU A 262 -7.29 -10.39 -6.18
C LEU A 262 -6.37 -9.28 -6.71
N VAL A 263 -6.70 -8.02 -6.41
CA VAL A 263 -5.81 -6.89 -6.63
C VAL A 263 -5.36 -6.34 -5.28
N CYS A 264 -4.08 -6.54 -4.97
CA CYS A 264 -3.46 -6.00 -3.76
C CYS A 264 -2.94 -4.59 -4.03
N ASN A 265 -3.81 -3.60 -3.77
CA ASN A 265 -3.54 -2.18 -3.97
C ASN A 265 -3.34 -1.42 -2.64
N ALA A 266 -3.97 -1.85 -1.55
CA ALA A 266 -3.82 -1.21 -0.25
C ALA A 266 -2.33 -1.07 0.13
N SER A 267 -1.96 0.16 0.51
CA SER A 267 -0.58 0.54 0.76
C SER A 267 -0.55 1.64 1.81
N ASP A 268 0.43 1.55 2.70
CA ASP A 268 0.73 2.60 3.66
C ASP A 268 2.25 2.78 3.80
N GLY A 269 2.68 3.93 4.27
CA GLY A 269 4.08 4.24 4.52
C GLY A 269 4.30 5.75 4.57
N ARG A 270 5.12 6.18 5.54
CA ARG A 270 5.48 7.59 5.70
C ARG A 270 6.39 8.03 4.55
N ILE A 271 6.07 9.17 3.96
CA ILE A 271 6.96 9.90 3.04
C ILE A 271 7.81 10.86 3.88
N GLY A 272 9.12 10.83 3.69
CA GLY A 272 10.04 11.68 4.43
C GLY A 272 11.49 11.21 4.34
N SER A 273 12.37 11.95 5.02
CA SER A 273 13.78 11.58 5.15
C SER A 273 13.91 10.20 5.76
N PHE A 274 14.88 9.42 5.27
CA PHE A 274 15.17 8.09 5.80
C PHE A 274 15.49 8.12 7.30
N MET A 275 16.18 9.17 7.75
CA MET A 275 16.57 9.33 9.17
C MET A 275 15.40 9.70 10.09
N ASP A 276 14.28 10.15 9.53
CA ASP A 276 13.09 10.57 10.29
C ASP A 276 12.06 9.45 10.41
N LEU A 277 12.31 8.28 9.79
CA LEU A 277 11.42 7.13 9.88
C LEU A 277 11.57 6.48 11.27
N THR A 278 10.47 6.44 12.01
CA THR A 278 10.44 5.70 13.28
C THR A 278 10.30 4.20 13.03
N SER A 279 10.58 3.39 14.06
CA SER A 279 10.30 1.96 14.02
C SER A 279 8.81 1.68 13.77
N GLU A 280 7.89 2.49 14.29
CA GLU A 280 6.45 2.31 14.01
C GLU A 280 6.11 2.61 12.55
N ASP A 281 6.71 3.65 11.95
CA ASP A 281 6.52 3.95 10.53
C ASP A 281 7.00 2.80 9.64
N TRP A 282 8.16 2.22 9.98
CA TRP A 282 8.73 1.07 9.31
C TRP A 282 7.84 -0.16 9.42
N ASP A 283 7.46 -0.53 10.65
CA ASP A 283 6.63 -1.70 10.91
C ASP A 283 5.25 -1.58 10.25
N ARG A 284 4.66 -0.37 10.27
CA ARG A 284 3.37 -0.10 9.62
C ARG A 284 3.45 -0.28 8.10
N ALA A 285 4.54 0.17 7.48
CA ALA A 285 4.78 -0.05 6.05
C ALA A 285 4.87 -1.54 5.72
N PHE A 286 5.65 -2.32 6.48
CA PHE A 286 5.76 -3.77 6.26
C PHE A 286 4.44 -4.51 6.53
N ARG A 287 3.75 -4.16 7.62
CA ARG A 287 2.49 -4.78 8.02
C ARG A 287 1.42 -4.65 6.94
N THR A 288 1.27 -3.46 6.37
CA THR A 288 0.26 -3.21 5.33
C THR A 288 0.66 -3.81 3.98
N ASN A 289 1.88 -3.51 3.51
CA ASN A 289 2.27 -3.82 2.13
C ASN A 289 2.70 -5.27 1.95
N VAL A 290 3.40 -5.86 2.93
CA VAL A 290 4.01 -7.19 2.80
C VAL A 290 3.15 -8.23 3.52
N SER A 291 2.96 -8.07 4.83
CA SER A 291 2.20 -9.04 5.62
C SER A 291 0.72 -9.06 5.21
N GLY A 292 0.11 -7.89 5.00
CA GLY A 292 -1.26 -7.78 4.51
C GLY A 292 -1.45 -8.41 3.12
N HIS A 293 -0.51 -8.18 2.20
CA HIS A 293 -0.52 -8.85 0.90
C HIS A 293 -0.47 -10.38 1.04
N HIS A 294 0.47 -10.89 1.85
CA HIS A 294 0.59 -12.32 2.12
C HIS A 294 -0.70 -12.91 2.70
N HIS A 295 -1.28 -12.27 3.72
CA HIS A 295 -2.52 -12.75 4.34
C HIS A 295 -3.68 -12.79 3.33
N CYS A 296 -3.86 -11.73 2.54
CA CYS A 296 -4.87 -11.71 1.48
C CYS A 296 -4.61 -12.80 0.44
N ALA A 297 -3.36 -12.99 0.01
CA ALA A 297 -3.01 -14.01 -0.99
C ALA A 297 -3.32 -15.43 -0.51
N VAL A 298 -2.99 -15.77 0.74
CA VAL A 298 -3.29 -17.10 1.31
C VAL A 298 -4.80 -17.37 1.33
N LYS A 299 -5.61 -16.39 1.74
CA LYS A 299 -7.08 -16.54 1.80
C LYS A 299 -7.69 -16.59 0.40
N ALA A 300 -7.27 -15.70 -0.49
CA ALA A 300 -7.70 -15.70 -1.88
C ALA A 300 -7.36 -17.01 -2.59
N ALA A 301 -6.16 -17.56 -2.37
CA ALA A 301 -5.73 -18.81 -3.00
C ALA A 301 -6.65 -19.99 -2.65
N ARG A 302 -7.18 -20.04 -1.41
CA ARG A 302 -8.14 -21.08 -0.99
C ARG A 302 -9.44 -20.99 -1.80
N LEU A 303 -9.99 -19.77 -1.92
CA LEU A 303 -11.23 -19.52 -2.66
C LEU A 303 -11.05 -19.71 -4.18
N MET A 304 -9.91 -19.28 -4.73
CA MET A 304 -9.56 -19.46 -6.15
C MET A 304 -9.37 -20.95 -6.48
N ARG A 305 -8.68 -21.70 -5.62
CA ARG A 305 -8.48 -23.14 -5.81
C ARG A 305 -9.81 -23.90 -5.87
N ALA A 306 -10.78 -23.54 -5.02
CA ALA A 306 -12.12 -24.12 -5.06
C ALA A 306 -12.86 -23.84 -6.38
N ARG A 307 -12.49 -22.77 -7.10
CA ARG A 307 -13.02 -22.39 -8.42
C ARG A 307 -12.18 -22.88 -9.61
N GLY A 308 -11.12 -23.65 -9.36
CA GLY A 308 -10.24 -24.19 -10.40
C GLY A 308 -9.12 -23.25 -10.85
N GLY A 309 -8.87 -22.15 -10.14
CA GLY A 309 -7.77 -21.23 -10.41
C GLY A 309 -8.17 -19.77 -10.22
N GLY A 310 -7.26 -18.86 -10.56
CA GLY A 310 -7.48 -17.42 -10.43
C GLY A 310 -6.29 -16.58 -10.86
N SER A 311 -6.40 -15.27 -10.66
CA SER A 311 -5.31 -14.33 -10.94
C SER A 311 -5.17 -13.30 -9.82
N MET A 312 -3.93 -13.08 -9.41
CA MET A 312 -3.56 -12.06 -8.43
C MET A 312 -2.67 -11.03 -9.09
N VAL A 313 -2.91 -9.75 -8.81
CA VAL A 313 -2.02 -8.66 -9.21
C VAL A 313 -1.73 -7.75 -8.02
N THR A 314 -0.46 -7.45 -7.80
CA THR A 314 -0.01 -6.51 -6.76
C THR A 314 0.47 -5.21 -7.37
N LEU A 315 0.27 -4.10 -6.67
CA LEU A 315 0.88 -2.83 -7.04
C LEU A 315 2.23 -2.61 -6.35
N SER A 316 3.26 -2.47 -7.18
CA SER A 316 4.59 -1.96 -6.83
C SER A 316 4.77 -0.54 -7.36
N ALA A 317 5.97 -0.01 -7.20
CA ALA A 317 6.37 1.28 -7.75
C ALA A 317 7.82 1.20 -8.21
N VAL A 318 8.20 2.09 -9.13
CA VAL A 318 9.58 2.27 -9.63
C VAL A 318 10.63 2.37 -8.51
N GLY A 319 10.24 2.85 -7.32
CA GLY A 319 11.08 2.87 -6.13
C GLY A 319 11.57 1.50 -5.63
N ALA A 320 11.03 0.40 -6.14
CA ALA A 320 11.52 -0.95 -5.89
C ALA A 320 12.86 -1.24 -6.58
N HIS A 321 13.13 -0.58 -7.72
CA HIS A 321 14.32 -0.85 -8.56
C HIS A 321 15.34 0.29 -8.51
N GLN A 322 14.90 1.48 -8.09
CA GLN A 322 15.73 2.67 -8.03
C GLN A 322 15.42 3.50 -6.79
N TYR A 323 16.41 4.27 -6.35
CA TYR A 323 16.24 5.19 -5.23
C TYR A 323 15.34 6.36 -5.61
N ILE A 324 14.31 6.60 -4.79
CA ILE A 324 13.46 7.78 -4.88
C ILE A 324 13.54 8.51 -3.54
N ASP A 325 14.02 9.75 -3.59
CA ASP A 325 14.12 10.60 -2.41
C ASP A 325 12.75 10.80 -1.75
N GLY A 326 12.73 10.62 -0.42
CA GLY A 326 11.53 10.65 0.42
C GLY A 326 10.79 9.32 0.59
N LEU A 327 11.19 8.25 -0.14
CA LEU A 327 10.44 6.98 -0.17
C LEU A 327 11.22 5.80 0.44
N GLY A 328 12.06 6.03 1.45
CA GLY A 328 12.94 5.02 2.05
C GLY A 328 12.27 3.68 2.39
N ALA A 329 11.29 3.69 3.32
CA ALA A 329 10.55 2.47 3.66
C ALA A 329 9.71 1.97 2.49
N GLN A 330 9.09 2.87 1.71
CA GLN A 330 8.20 2.50 0.61
C GLN A 330 8.93 1.73 -0.50
N GLY A 331 10.11 2.19 -0.95
CA GLY A 331 10.90 1.49 -1.97
C GLY A 331 11.25 0.06 -1.53
N ILE A 332 11.63 -0.13 -0.26
CA ILE A 332 12.01 -1.43 0.31
C ILE A 332 10.82 -2.39 0.41
N VAL A 333 9.66 -1.91 0.88
CA VAL A 333 8.46 -2.78 0.90
C VAL A 333 7.97 -3.07 -0.51
N LYS A 334 8.15 -2.16 -1.47
CA LYS A 334 7.80 -2.43 -2.88
C LYS A 334 8.72 -3.47 -3.53
N ALA A 335 10.02 -3.45 -3.26
CA ALA A 335 10.93 -4.53 -3.64
C ALA A 335 10.53 -5.87 -2.98
N SER A 336 10.08 -5.83 -1.72
CA SER A 336 9.62 -7.01 -1.00
C SER A 336 8.38 -7.64 -1.64
N VAL A 337 7.37 -6.84 -2.05
CA VAL A 337 6.17 -7.39 -2.70
C VAL A 337 6.44 -7.96 -4.09
N GLU A 338 7.43 -7.41 -4.81
CA GLU A 338 7.86 -7.99 -6.09
C GLU A 338 8.56 -9.34 -5.92
N SER A 339 9.35 -9.49 -4.85
CA SER A 339 9.89 -10.79 -4.48
C SER A 339 8.77 -11.77 -4.13
N LEU A 340 7.86 -11.35 -3.23
CA LEU A 340 6.71 -12.16 -2.83
C LEU A 340 5.85 -12.60 -4.03
N THR A 341 5.67 -11.74 -5.03
CA THR A 341 4.98 -12.06 -6.28
C THR A 341 5.58 -13.29 -6.98
N ARG A 342 6.92 -13.36 -7.09
CA ARG A 342 7.60 -14.49 -7.74
C ARG A 342 7.42 -15.79 -6.95
N TYR A 343 7.50 -15.74 -5.63
CA TYR A 343 7.32 -16.91 -4.78
C TYR A 343 5.88 -17.43 -4.86
N LEU A 344 4.89 -16.54 -4.72
CA LEU A 344 3.48 -16.92 -4.85
C LEU A 344 3.16 -17.47 -6.25
N ALA A 345 3.75 -16.92 -7.32
CA ALA A 345 3.57 -17.44 -8.67
C ALA A 345 4.04 -18.89 -8.82
N CYS A 346 5.20 -19.22 -8.25
CA CYS A 346 5.76 -20.57 -8.26
C CYS A 346 4.95 -21.54 -7.39
N GLU A 347 4.59 -21.12 -6.16
CA GLU A 347 3.91 -21.98 -5.20
C GLU A 347 2.42 -22.20 -5.54
N LEU A 348 1.76 -21.21 -6.13
CA LEU A 348 0.33 -21.28 -6.45
C LEU A 348 0.05 -21.71 -7.89
N GLY A 349 1.06 -21.77 -8.76
CA GLY A 349 0.90 -22.16 -10.17
C GLY A 349 0.28 -23.55 -10.35
N GLY A 350 0.61 -24.50 -9.46
CA GLY A 350 0.02 -25.84 -9.47
C GLY A 350 -1.49 -25.88 -9.18
N PHE A 351 -2.06 -24.79 -8.66
CA PHE A 351 -3.49 -24.63 -8.42
C PHE A 351 -4.20 -23.83 -9.53
N GLY A 352 -3.52 -23.56 -10.65
CA GLY A 352 -4.07 -22.73 -11.73
C GLY A 352 -4.16 -21.25 -11.36
N ILE A 353 -3.38 -20.80 -10.38
CA ILE A 353 -3.37 -19.41 -9.91
C ILE A 353 -2.14 -18.71 -10.48
N ARG A 354 -2.36 -17.58 -11.16
CA ARG A 354 -1.28 -16.71 -11.65
C ARG A 354 -1.10 -15.53 -10.71
N VAL A 355 0.14 -15.12 -10.46
CA VAL A 355 0.46 -13.99 -9.60
C VAL A 355 1.45 -13.10 -10.34
N ASN A 356 1.06 -11.85 -10.58
CA ASN A 356 1.91 -10.87 -11.26
C ASN A 356 1.93 -9.56 -10.46
N CYS A 357 2.81 -8.65 -10.87
CA CYS A 357 2.93 -7.33 -10.27
C CYS A 357 2.91 -6.26 -11.36
N VAL A 358 2.26 -5.13 -11.07
CA VAL A 358 2.36 -3.90 -11.88
C VAL A 358 3.15 -2.88 -11.08
N SER A 359 4.27 -2.42 -11.62
CA SER A 359 5.14 -1.43 -11.00
C SER A 359 4.97 -0.10 -11.72
N GLY A 360 4.29 0.83 -11.05
CA GLY A 360 3.98 2.14 -11.61
C GLY A 360 5.12 3.13 -11.45
N GLY A 361 5.27 4.04 -12.43
CA GLY A 361 5.99 5.31 -12.25
C GLY A 361 5.30 6.24 -11.26
N PRO A 362 5.73 7.50 -11.16
CA PRO A 362 4.96 8.51 -10.43
C PRO A 362 3.59 8.67 -11.09
N VAL A 363 2.52 8.65 -10.28
CA VAL A 363 1.12 8.63 -10.75
C VAL A 363 0.42 9.92 -10.36
N TYR A 364 -0.32 10.53 -11.28
CA TYR A 364 -1.18 11.67 -10.95
C TYR A 364 -2.21 11.33 -9.85
N GLY A 365 -2.34 12.20 -8.84
CA GLY A 365 -3.35 12.10 -7.78
C GLY A 365 -2.81 12.27 -6.36
N ASP A 366 -3.61 11.84 -5.38
CA ASP A 366 -3.45 12.13 -3.94
C ASP A 366 -2.05 11.84 -3.35
N LEU A 367 -1.29 10.89 -3.93
CA LEU A 367 0.02 10.53 -3.39
C LEU A 367 1.05 11.65 -3.60
N ILE A 368 0.98 12.36 -4.74
CA ILE A 368 1.89 13.47 -5.05
C ILE A 368 1.72 14.60 -4.02
N GLU A 369 0.49 14.87 -3.63
CA GLU A 369 0.14 15.92 -2.67
C GLU A 369 0.74 15.69 -1.27
N LYS A 370 1.16 14.45 -0.97
CA LYS A 370 1.83 14.11 0.29
C LYS A 370 3.32 14.43 0.33
N PHE A 371 3.94 14.75 -0.82
CA PHE A 371 5.34 15.14 -0.84
C PHE A 371 5.51 16.60 -0.41
N PRO A 372 6.59 16.93 0.33
CA PRO A 372 7.01 18.32 0.48
C PRO A 372 7.20 18.95 -0.89
N GLU A 373 6.71 20.18 -1.06
CA GLU A 373 6.79 20.91 -2.33
C GLU A 373 6.21 20.11 -3.51
N ALA A 374 5.06 19.47 -3.32
CA ALA A 374 4.38 18.57 -4.27
C ALA A 374 4.43 19.06 -5.74
N ARG A 375 4.19 20.36 -5.97
CA ARG A 375 4.25 20.96 -7.30
C ARG A 375 5.64 20.88 -7.92
N ALA A 376 6.68 21.25 -7.18
CA ALA A 376 8.05 21.20 -7.65
C ALA A 376 8.52 19.75 -7.88
N LYS A 377 8.08 18.81 -7.02
CA LYS A 377 8.36 17.37 -7.20
C LYS A 377 7.71 16.84 -8.48
N GLN A 378 6.47 17.22 -8.76
CA GLN A 378 5.78 16.86 -9.99
C GLN A 378 6.49 17.46 -11.22
N ASP A 379 6.76 18.77 -11.22
CA ASP A 379 7.46 19.44 -12.33
C ASP A 379 8.85 18.79 -12.58
N TYR A 380 9.54 18.38 -11.51
CA TYR A 380 10.80 17.64 -11.61
C TYR A 380 10.63 16.29 -12.32
N TRP A 381 9.68 15.46 -11.88
CA TRP A 381 9.40 14.16 -12.51
C TRP A 381 8.99 14.32 -13.97
N GLU A 382 8.09 15.24 -14.30
CA GLU A 382 7.71 15.55 -15.69
C GLU A 382 8.91 16.02 -16.53
N SER A 383 9.95 16.59 -15.92
CA SER A 383 11.15 17.03 -16.65
C SER A 383 12.14 15.90 -16.99
N ILE A 384 12.07 14.76 -16.29
CA ILE A 384 13.01 13.64 -16.44
C ILE A 384 12.37 12.39 -17.04
N ILE A 385 11.03 12.29 -17.06
CA ILE A 385 10.32 11.23 -17.78
C ILE A 385 10.42 11.48 -19.30
N PRO A 386 10.72 10.46 -20.12
CA PRO A 386 10.94 10.60 -21.57
C PRO A 386 9.89 11.38 -22.36
N ASP A 387 8.60 11.13 -22.12
CA ASP A 387 7.48 11.85 -22.74
C ASP A 387 6.92 12.99 -21.87
N GLY A 388 7.50 13.17 -20.68
CA GLY A 388 7.13 14.18 -19.70
C GLY A 388 5.76 13.99 -19.08
N GLN A 389 5.21 12.77 -19.07
CA GLN A 389 3.93 12.46 -18.45
C GLN A 389 4.11 11.56 -17.23
N LEU A 390 3.42 11.88 -16.13
CA LEU A 390 3.24 10.90 -15.06
C LEU A 390 2.17 9.89 -15.48
N CYS A 391 2.18 8.73 -14.84
CA CYS A 391 1.17 7.72 -15.10
C CYS A 391 -0.22 8.21 -14.72
N ASN A 392 -1.19 7.86 -15.54
CA ASN A 392 -2.61 7.94 -15.19
C ASN A 392 -3.02 6.66 -14.43
N PRO A 393 -3.81 6.76 -13.34
CA PRO A 393 -4.37 5.59 -12.67
C PRO A 393 -5.09 4.59 -13.61
N LEU A 394 -5.66 5.07 -14.71
CA LEU A 394 -6.32 4.24 -15.71
C LEU A 394 -5.33 3.31 -16.46
N GLU A 395 -4.11 3.73 -16.73
CA GLU A 395 -3.10 2.91 -17.42
C GLU A 395 -2.67 1.72 -16.56
N LEU A 396 -2.59 1.93 -15.24
CA LEU A 396 -2.40 0.85 -14.28
C LEU A 396 -3.60 -0.10 -14.28
N ALA A 397 -4.83 0.44 -14.26
CA ALA A 397 -6.05 -0.35 -14.29
C ALA A 397 -6.20 -1.18 -15.57
N GLU A 398 -5.81 -0.64 -16.72
CA GLU A 398 -5.78 -1.31 -18.02
C GLU A 398 -4.80 -2.49 -18.03
N THR A 399 -3.60 -2.25 -17.52
CA THR A 399 -2.57 -3.28 -17.39
C THR A 399 -3.01 -4.40 -16.44
N ILE A 400 -3.60 -4.04 -15.30
CA ILE A 400 -4.16 -5.02 -14.34
C ILE A 400 -5.27 -5.83 -15.02
N ALA A 401 -6.21 -5.17 -15.70
CA ALA A 401 -7.32 -5.84 -16.38
C ALA A 401 -6.82 -6.82 -17.46
N PHE A 402 -5.75 -6.50 -18.17
CA PHE A 402 -5.09 -7.42 -19.08
C PHE A 402 -4.48 -8.61 -18.32
N LEU A 403 -3.68 -8.36 -17.28
CA LEU A 403 -2.98 -9.42 -16.52
C LEU A 403 -3.92 -10.40 -15.82
N VAL A 404 -5.11 -9.96 -15.40
CA VAL A 404 -6.13 -10.84 -14.78
C VAL A 404 -7.01 -11.56 -15.79
N SER A 405 -6.94 -11.19 -17.08
CA SER A 405 -7.73 -11.81 -18.15
C SER A 405 -7.10 -13.10 -18.67
N ASP A 406 -7.90 -13.83 -19.44
CA ASP A 406 -7.48 -15.02 -20.17
C ASP A 406 -6.43 -14.72 -21.27
N ALA A 407 -6.32 -13.47 -21.72
CA ALA A 407 -5.29 -13.09 -22.70
C ALA A 407 -3.87 -13.19 -22.10
N ALA A 408 -3.73 -13.10 -20.78
CA ALA A 408 -2.46 -13.15 -20.06
C ALA A 408 -2.13 -14.55 -19.48
N ARG A 409 -2.76 -15.62 -19.97
CA ARG A 409 -2.56 -17.01 -19.46
C ARG A 409 -1.10 -17.45 -19.36
N GLY A 410 -0.24 -16.98 -20.27
CA GLY A 410 1.20 -17.31 -20.27
C GLY A 410 2.07 -16.46 -19.34
N ILE A 411 1.49 -15.47 -18.65
CA ILE A 411 2.23 -14.51 -17.82
C ILE A 411 2.01 -14.86 -16.34
N ASN A 412 3.09 -15.27 -15.66
CA ASN A 412 3.10 -15.61 -14.25
C ASN A 412 4.44 -15.26 -13.61
N GLY A 413 4.43 -14.61 -12.44
CA GLY A 413 5.61 -14.15 -11.70
C GLY A 413 6.27 -12.90 -12.26
N ALA A 414 5.65 -12.22 -13.23
CA ALA A 414 6.24 -11.06 -13.91
C ALA A 414 5.97 -9.76 -13.17
N VAL A 415 6.95 -8.85 -13.20
CA VAL A 415 6.80 -7.44 -12.81
C VAL A 415 6.67 -6.61 -14.10
N TRP A 416 5.53 -5.96 -14.29
CA TRP A 416 5.21 -5.15 -15.46
C TRP A 416 5.41 -3.67 -15.13
N MET A 417 6.40 -3.05 -15.76
CA MET A 417 6.66 -1.62 -15.61
C MET A 417 5.62 -0.81 -16.39
N VAL A 418 5.00 0.17 -15.74
CA VAL A 418 4.08 1.15 -16.36
C VAL A 418 4.48 2.52 -15.85
N ASP A 419 5.45 3.15 -16.52
CA ASP A 419 6.15 4.31 -15.97
C ASP A 419 6.62 5.33 -17.03
N HIS A 420 6.08 5.26 -18.24
CA HIS A 420 6.48 6.12 -19.37
C HIS A 420 7.99 6.09 -19.69
N GLY A 421 8.68 5.00 -19.33
CA GLY A 421 10.12 4.84 -19.54
C GLY A 421 10.98 5.51 -18.47
N PHE A 422 10.39 5.96 -17.36
CA PHE A 422 11.10 6.58 -16.24
C PHE A 422 12.25 5.70 -15.74
N SER A 423 12.00 4.41 -15.46
CA SER A 423 13.02 3.47 -14.98
C SER A 423 14.02 3.03 -16.04
N ALA A 424 13.77 3.32 -17.33
CA ALA A 424 14.68 2.98 -18.41
C ALA A 424 15.80 4.03 -18.58
N THR A 425 15.74 5.16 -17.87
CA THR A 425 16.77 6.20 -17.93
C THR A 425 17.94 5.84 -17.00
N ALA A 426 19.15 5.72 -17.57
CA ALA A 426 20.32 5.15 -16.89
C ALA A 426 21.03 6.10 -15.91
N ASP A 427 20.82 7.41 -16.03
CA ASP A 427 21.59 8.43 -15.31
C ASP A 427 20.75 9.64 -14.86
N GLY A 428 19.42 9.55 -14.91
CA GLY A 428 18.54 10.68 -14.61
C GLY A 428 18.76 11.88 -15.52
N GLN A 429 19.49 11.74 -16.63
CA GLN A 429 19.61 12.82 -17.60
C GLN A 429 18.25 13.06 -18.21
N ARG A 430 17.87 14.33 -18.24
CA ARG A 430 16.71 14.78 -19.02
C ARG A 430 16.84 14.18 -20.40
N ALA A 431 15.85 13.40 -20.82
CA ALA A 431 15.73 13.05 -22.21
C ALA A 431 15.84 14.37 -22.99
N ARG A 432 16.89 14.51 -23.82
CA ARG A 432 16.93 15.62 -24.77
C ARG A 432 15.63 15.51 -25.53
N ARG A 433 14.69 16.43 -25.33
CA ARG A 433 13.49 16.51 -26.16
C ARG A 433 14.02 16.60 -27.58
N VAL A 434 13.92 15.50 -28.32
CA VAL A 434 14.14 15.52 -29.75
C VAL A 434 12.97 16.37 -30.23
N ALA A 435 13.21 17.66 -30.43
CA ALA A 435 12.28 18.50 -31.17
C ALA A 435 11.93 17.72 -32.45
N PRO A 436 10.66 17.68 -32.89
CA PRO A 436 10.28 16.90 -34.05
C PRO A 436 11.02 17.46 -35.28
N ALA A 437 12.22 16.96 -35.52
CA ALA A 437 13.02 17.22 -36.70
C ALA A 437 12.59 16.22 -37.76
N LEU A 438 11.31 16.26 -38.15
CA LEU A 438 10.74 15.50 -39.26
C LEU A 438 9.47 16.21 -39.77
N ALA A 439 9.66 17.46 -40.16
CA ALA A 439 8.96 18.00 -41.32
C ALA A 439 10.05 18.41 -42.31
N SER A 440 10.56 17.43 -43.07
CA SER A 440 11.32 17.75 -44.28
C SER A 440 10.41 18.59 -45.17
N ALA A 441 10.75 19.86 -45.35
CA ALA A 441 10.12 20.70 -46.37
C ALA A 441 10.16 19.96 -47.71
N PRO A 442 9.08 19.95 -48.51
CA PRO A 442 9.13 19.38 -49.84
C PRO A 442 10.20 20.14 -50.66
N PRO A 443 10.94 19.45 -51.55
CA PRO A 443 11.93 20.12 -52.39
C PRO A 443 11.25 21.21 -53.20
N ALA A 444 11.80 22.42 -53.18
CA ALA A 444 11.37 23.51 -54.05
C ALA A 444 11.52 23.03 -55.50
N MET A 445 10.39 22.91 -56.20
CA MET A 445 10.41 22.72 -57.65
C MET A 445 10.93 24.01 -58.28
N VAL A 446 12.04 23.91 -59.00
CA VAL A 446 12.51 24.89 -59.99
C VAL A 446 12.52 24.19 -61.34
#